data_AF-A0A1V6GVM2-F1
#
_entry.id   AF-A0A1V6GVM2-F1
#
_cell.length_a   1.000
_cell.length_b   1.000
_cell.length_c   1.000
_cell.angle_alpha   90.00
_cell.angle_beta   90.00
_cell.angle_gamma   90.00
#
_symmetry.space_group_name_H-M   'P 1'
#
loop_
_entity.id
_entity.type
_entity.pdbx_description
1 polymer ?
#
loop_
_entity_poly.entity_id
_entity_poly.type
_entity_poly.pdbx_seq_one_letter_code
_entity_poly.pdbx_strand_id
1 'polypeptide(L)'
;MKLHLDIQLFGHRKSGGGKNGRDGNPKYLGVKKGDGSKVTPGNIILRQRGTKIYPGLNVGIGRDFTLFALAEGVVRFKDKHKRKYANVIVDTPADTAATAVSES
;
A
#
# COMPACT_ATOMS: atom_id res chain seq x y z
N MET A 1 -77.98 -8.82 2.37
CA MET A 1 -76.86 -7.91 2.70
C MET A 1 -75.86 -8.65 3.58
N LYS A 2 -74.64 -8.89 3.08
CA LYS A 2 -73.41 -9.09 3.87
C LYS A 2 -72.24 -9.16 2.88
N LEU A 3 -71.48 -8.07 2.80
CA LEU A 3 -70.19 -8.01 2.12
C LEU A 3 -69.20 -8.82 2.97
N HIS A 4 -68.81 -10.02 2.53
CA HIS A 4 -67.65 -10.71 3.08
C HIS A 4 -66.43 -10.33 2.25
N LEU A 5 -65.73 -9.30 2.73
CA LEU A 5 -64.43 -8.90 2.23
C LEU A 5 -63.37 -9.58 3.09
N ASP A 6 -63.04 -10.84 2.79
CA ASP A 6 -61.96 -11.57 3.47
C ASP A 6 -60.61 -11.10 2.90
N ILE A 7 -60.11 -10.00 3.46
CA ILE A 7 -58.77 -9.40 3.27
C ILE A 7 -57.62 -10.24 3.84
N GLN A 8 -57.77 -11.56 3.94
CA GLN A 8 -56.99 -12.38 4.88
C GLN A 8 -56.03 -13.38 4.24
N LEU A 9 -55.31 -13.01 3.18
CA LEU A 9 -54.07 -13.72 2.83
C LEU A 9 -53.05 -12.92 2.00
N PHE A 10 -52.84 -11.62 2.29
CA PHE A 10 -51.54 -11.00 1.99
C PHE A 10 -50.59 -11.19 3.17
N GLY A 11 -50.32 -12.45 3.52
CA GLY A 11 -49.14 -12.80 4.28
C GLY A 11 -47.92 -12.67 3.38
N HIS A 12 -47.40 -11.44 3.22
CA HIS A 12 -46.10 -11.23 2.59
C HIS A 12 -45.05 -11.94 3.46
N ARG A 13 -44.68 -13.17 3.07
CA ARG A 13 -43.49 -13.82 3.62
C ARG A 13 -42.33 -12.95 3.19
N LYS A 14 -41.82 -12.17 4.13
CA LYS A 14 -40.55 -11.48 4.01
C LYS A 14 -39.53 -12.57 3.71
N SER A 15 -39.18 -12.75 2.43
CA SER A 15 -38.04 -13.55 2.03
C SER A 15 -36.88 -12.96 2.80
N GLY A 16 -36.44 -13.68 3.83
CA GLY A 16 -35.46 -13.22 4.79
C GLY A 16 -34.14 -13.06 4.06
N GLY A 17 -33.88 -11.84 3.56
CA GLY A 17 -32.56 -11.47 3.08
C GLY A 17 -31.59 -11.55 4.25
N GLY A 18 -30.80 -12.62 4.30
CA GLY A 18 -29.71 -12.77 5.25
C GLY A 18 -28.76 -11.58 5.08
N LYS A 19 -28.48 -10.88 6.18
CA LYS A 19 -27.53 -9.77 6.17
C LYS A 19 -26.13 -10.36 5.99
N ASN A 20 -25.61 -10.35 4.77
CA ASN A 20 -24.24 -10.73 4.48
C ASN A 20 -23.30 -9.63 5.01
N GLY A 21 -22.98 -9.71 6.31
CA GLY A 21 -22.05 -8.83 7.02
C GLY A 21 -20.84 -9.60 7.53
N ARG A 22 -20.11 -10.29 6.63
CA ARG A 22 -18.84 -10.93 6.96
C ARG A 22 -17.70 -10.06 6.44
N ASP A 23 -17.30 -9.08 7.25
CA ASP A 23 -16.11 -8.29 6.96
C ASP A 23 -14.87 -8.96 7.55
N GLY A 24 -13.79 -8.94 6.80
CA GLY A 24 -12.49 -9.43 7.27
C GLY A 24 -11.70 -8.34 8.00
N ASN A 25 -10.79 -8.74 8.89
CA ASN A 25 -9.89 -7.79 9.55
C ASN A 25 -9.09 -6.96 8.52
N PRO A 26 -8.81 -5.68 8.82
CA PRO A 26 -7.98 -4.84 7.98
C PRO A 26 -6.56 -5.43 7.82
N LYS A 27 -6.00 -5.30 6.62
CA LYS A 27 -4.69 -5.89 6.25
C LYS A 27 -3.54 -4.88 6.24
N TYR A 28 -3.81 -3.62 6.61
CA TYR A 28 -2.82 -2.54 6.74
C TYR A 28 -1.85 -2.38 5.57
N LEU A 29 -2.37 -2.59 4.35
CA LEU A 29 -1.64 -2.37 3.10
C LEU A 29 -1.34 -0.87 2.90
N GLY A 30 -0.45 -0.57 1.95
CA GLY A 30 -0.08 0.80 1.59
C GLY A 30 1.38 1.13 1.85
N VAL A 31 1.71 2.39 1.54
CA VAL A 31 3.07 2.94 1.62
C VAL A 31 3.48 3.06 3.09
N LYS A 32 4.72 2.68 3.40
CA LYS A 32 5.33 2.79 4.73
C LYS A 32 6.46 3.81 4.77
N LYS A 33 7.19 3.95 3.66
CA LYS A 33 8.20 5.00 3.45
C LYS A 33 7.82 5.79 2.20
N GLY A 34 7.55 7.08 2.40
CA GLY A 34 7.14 7.99 1.33
C GLY A 34 8.31 8.46 0.48
N ASP A 35 8.00 9.23 -0.55
CA ASP A 35 9.02 9.90 -1.36
C ASP A 35 9.91 10.81 -0.49
N GLY A 36 11.22 10.80 -0.68
CA GLY A 36 12.16 11.61 0.12
C GLY A 36 12.52 11.03 1.49
N SER A 37 11.94 9.89 1.88
CA SER A 37 12.26 9.25 3.16
C SER A 37 13.61 8.51 3.10
N LYS A 38 14.45 8.70 4.12
CA LYS A 38 15.66 7.89 4.33
C LYS A 38 15.29 6.46 4.73
N VAL A 39 15.99 5.50 4.15
CA VAL A 39 15.82 4.06 4.41
C VAL A 39 17.16 3.38 4.59
N THR A 40 17.17 2.37 5.46
CA THR A 40 18.24 1.39 5.64
C THR A 40 17.88 0.09 4.92
N PRO A 41 18.84 -0.81 4.65
CA PRO A 41 18.56 -2.10 4.04
C PRO A 41 17.59 -2.90 4.91
N GLY A 42 16.65 -3.60 4.28
CA GLY A 42 15.59 -4.35 4.96
C GLY A 42 14.36 -3.53 5.34
N ASN A 43 14.39 -2.20 5.24
CA ASN A 43 13.18 -1.40 5.51
C ASN A 43 12.10 -1.66 4.46
N ILE A 44 10.86 -1.82 4.94
CA ILE A 44 9.67 -1.98 4.10
C ILE A 44 9.27 -0.61 3.53
N ILE A 45 9.15 -0.53 2.21
CA ILE A 45 8.73 0.68 1.48
C ILE A 45 7.22 0.65 1.24
N LEU A 46 6.68 -0.48 0.79
CA LEU A 46 5.29 -0.63 0.38
C LEU A 46 4.80 -2.07 0.63
N ARG A 47 3.63 -2.21 1.27
CA ARG A 47 2.88 -3.47 1.31
C ARG A 47 1.73 -3.40 0.31
N GLN A 48 1.68 -4.31 -0.65
CA GLN A 48 0.68 -4.28 -1.72
C GLN A 48 0.09 -5.67 -2.00
N ARG A 49 -0.92 -5.72 -2.87
CA ARG A 49 -1.45 -6.95 -3.47
C ARG A 49 -1.22 -6.85 -4.97
N GLY A 50 -0.44 -7.80 -5.50
CA GLY A 50 0.14 -7.68 -6.84
C GLY A 50 1.12 -6.51 -6.95
N THR A 51 1.66 -6.30 -8.15
CA THR A 51 2.62 -5.23 -8.46
C THR A 51 1.91 -3.99 -9.01
N LYS A 52 1.36 -3.16 -8.12
CA LYS A 52 0.91 -1.79 -8.47
C LYS A 52 2.11 -0.87 -8.69
N ILE A 53 3.10 -0.99 -7.80
CA ILE A 53 4.41 -0.38 -7.95
C ILE A 53 5.43 -1.51 -8.14
N TYR A 54 6.29 -1.36 -9.14
CA TYR A 54 7.33 -2.30 -9.49
C TYR A 54 8.62 -1.98 -8.74
N PRO A 55 9.45 -3.00 -8.44
CA PRO A 55 10.78 -2.77 -7.92
C PRO A 55 11.62 -2.04 -8.98
N GLY A 56 12.33 -1.01 -8.53
CA GLY A 56 13.31 -0.27 -9.31
C GLY A 56 14.72 -0.49 -8.76
N LEU A 57 15.55 0.55 -8.83
CA LEU A 57 16.93 0.50 -8.35
C LEU A 57 16.98 0.26 -6.83
N ASN A 58 17.83 -0.67 -6.38
CA ASN A 58 18.06 -0.99 -4.96
C ASN A 58 16.80 -1.37 -4.16
N VAL A 59 15.79 -1.92 -4.83
CA VAL A 59 14.54 -2.37 -4.21
C VAL A 59 14.28 -3.84 -4.56
N GLY A 60 14.07 -4.65 -3.53
CA GLY A 60 13.69 -6.06 -3.66
C GLY A 60 12.17 -6.25 -3.58
N ILE A 61 11.69 -7.41 -4.06
CA ILE A 61 10.29 -7.84 -3.95
C ILE A 61 10.18 -9.15 -3.16
N GLY A 62 9.31 -9.17 -2.16
CA GLY A 62 9.01 -10.36 -1.37
C GLY A 62 7.95 -11.27 -2.01
N ARG A 63 7.74 -12.46 -1.43
CA ARG A 63 6.71 -13.42 -1.87
C ARG A 63 5.29 -12.83 -1.87
N ASP A 64 4.98 -11.96 -0.93
CA ASP A 64 3.68 -11.27 -0.83
C ASP A 64 3.63 -9.95 -1.62
N PHE A 65 4.56 -9.74 -2.55
CA PHE A 65 4.74 -8.52 -3.36
C PHE A 65 5.12 -7.27 -2.55
N THR A 66 5.54 -7.42 -1.29
CA THR A 66 6.09 -6.32 -0.48
C THR A 66 7.40 -5.82 -1.08
N LEU A 67 7.55 -4.49 -1.17
CA LEU A 67 8.79 -3.85 -1.61
C LEU A 67 9.64 -3.47 -0.39
N PHE A 68 10.93 -3.80 -0.45
CA PHE A 68 11.89 -3.50 0.62
C PHE A 68 13.19 -2.93 0.04
N ALA A 69 13.89 -2.10 0.82
CA ALA A 69 15.16 -1.51 0.43
C ALA A 69 16.31 -2.52 0.53
N LEU A 70 17.19 -2.55 -0.47
CA LEU A 70 18.41 -3.37 -0.48
C LEU A 70 19.64 -2.57 -0.05
N ALA A 71 19.61 -1.25 -0.19
CA ALA A 71 20.71 -0.35 0.14
C ALA A 71 20.20 0.82 0.99
N GLU A 72 21.14 1.51 1.64
CA GLU A 72 20.87 2.79 2.30
C GLU A 72 20.63 3.90 1.27
N GLY A 73 19.74 4.84 1.60
CA GLY A 73 19.49 5.99 0.74
C GLY A 73 18.09 6.56 0.90
N VAL A 74 17.63 7.24 -0.16
CA VAL A 74 16.34 7.95 -0.20
C VAL A 74 15.39 7.28 -1.18
N VAL A 75 14.15 7.06 -0.75
CA VAL A 75 13.09 6.50 -1.59
C VAL A 75 12.63 7.54 -2.62
N ARG A 76 12.60 7.15 -3.88
CA ARG A 76 12.03 7.92 -5.00
C ARG A 76 11.10 7.09 -5.86
N PHE A 77 9.85 7.55 -5.97
CA PHE A 77 8.88 6.95 -6.89
C PHE A 77 8.99 7.60 -8.28
N LYS A 78 9.04 6.78 -9.33
CA LYS A 78 9.10 7.24 -10.72
C LYS A 78 8.01 6.58 -11.56
N ASP A 79 7.37 7.36 -12.41
CA ASP A 79 6.41 6.86 -13.39
C ASP A 79 7.10 6.68 -14.76
N LYS A 80 7.06 5.48 -15.34
CA LYS A 80 7.63 5.15 -16.65
C LYS A 80 6.67 4.31 -17.46
N HIS A 81 6.30 4.77 -18.66
CA HIS A 81 5.50 4.01 -19.63
C HIS A 81 4.26 3.35 -19.00
N LYS A 82 3.47 4.12 -18.24
CA LYS A 82 2.25 3.69 -17.52
C LYS A 82 2.48 2.79 -16.29
N ARG A 83 3.72 2.55 -15.86
CA ARG A 83 4.05 1.78 -14.65
C ARG A 83 4.76 2.66 -13.63
N LYS A 84 4.48 2.43 -12.35
CA LYS A 84 5.15 3.10 -11.23
C LYS A 84 6.29 2.23 -10.74
N TYR A 85 7.43 2.84 -10.41
CA TYR A 85 8.61 2.17 -9.89
C TYR A 85 9.06 2.81 -8.58
N ALA A 86 9.43 1.98 -7.60
CA ALA A 86 10.09 2.45 -6.38
C ALA A 86 11.59 2.27 -6.52
N ASN A 87 12.35 3.34 -6.34
CA ASN A 87 13.81 3.32 -6.37
C ASN A 87 14.34 3.79 -5.03
N VAL A 88 15.49 3.26 -4.61
CA VAL A 88 16.29 3.82 -3.51
C VAL A 88 17.56 4.39 -4.12
N ILE A 89 17.69 5.71 -4.05
CA ILE A 89 18.87 6.44 -4.52
C ILE A 89 19.84 6.51 -3.36
N VAL A 90 21.06 6.03 -3.58
CA VAL A 90 22.12 6.09 -2.57
C VAL A 90 22.60 7.53 -2.52
N ASP A 91 22.41 8.18 -1.38
CA ASP A 91 23.02 9.49 -1.12
C ASP A 91 24.49 9.21 -0.84
N THR A 92 25.33 9.15 -1.87
CA THR A 92 26.77 9.08 -1.66
C THR A 92 27.19 10.38 -0.96
N PRO A 93 27.71 10.34 0.29
CA PRO A 93 28.29 11.53 0.89
C PRO A 93 29.71 11.71 0.32
N ALA A 94 29.83 11.96 -0.99
CA ALA A 94 31.13 12.17 -1.62
C ALA A 94 31.67 13.59 -1.39
N ASP A 95 30.87 14.54 -0.89
CA ASP A 95 31.23 15.97 -0.88
C ASP A 95 31.18 16.67 0.50
N THR A 96 30.92 15.95 1.59
CA THR A 96 30.93 16.56 2.95
C THR A 96 32.26 16.38 3.70
N ALA A 97 33.28 15.79 3.06
CA ALA A 97 34.61 15.63 3.67
C ALA A 97 35.60 16.77 3.35
N ALA A 98 35.20 17.83 2.63
CA ALA A 98 36.12 18.88 2.15
C ALA A 98 36.02 20.24 2.86
N THR A 99 35.37 20.38 4.04
CA THR A 99 35.23 21.70 4.71
C THR A 99 35.37 21.71 6.24
N ALA A 100 36.04 20.74 6.86
CA ALA A 100 36.51 20.89 8.24
C ALA A 100 37.74 19.98 8.42
N VAL A 101 38.96 20.42 8.72
CA VAL A 101 39.39 21.44 9.68
C VAL A 101 40.68 22.10 9.16
N SER A 102 40.59 23.36 8.78
CA SER A 102 41.73 24.29 8.68
C SER A 102 41.35 25.52 9.48
N GLU A 103 41.39 25.42 10.80
CA GLU A 103 41.42 26.57 11.71
C GLU A 103 42.00 26.08 13.05
N SER A 104 43.03 26.81 13.47
CA SER A 104 44.07 26.55 14.49
C SER A 104 45.08 25.43 14.20
#